data_AF-K0R336-F1
#
_entry.id   AF-K0R336-F1
#
_cell.length_a   1.000
_cell.length_b   1.000
_cell.length_c   1.000
_cell.angle_alpha   90.00
_cell.angle_beta   90.00
_cell.angle_gamma   90.00
#
_symmetry.space_group_name_H-M   'P 1'
#
loop_
_entity.id
_entity.type
_entity.pdbx_description
1 polymer ?
#
loop_
_entity_poly.entity_id
_entity_poly.type
_entity_poly.pdbx_seq_one_letter_code
_entity_poly.pdbx_strand_id
1 'polypeptide(L)'
;MTCIQSLFEKEDPSELHLIHDQMLELKRDLLTLDANMSVTSRTSVICNIHLMMTAESTKTALERWSTVRQQVQGITDRMQKNFRLPPNTHGIAIDDSKIQRKLLSKLMEFIGITKDNITILGDGPSEILSFEDHVVEYMQQHACRYVLLIADEQLDIVNESSQHESISGSHMIKKIRERLPPELEDRMLTLVRSANDSAVDISAYCECAHGFLSKAPIRRDNVQ
;
A
#
# COMPACT_ATOMS: atom_id res chain seq x y z
N MET A 1 -4.47 15.72 -1.55
CA MET A 1 -4.98 15.86 -0.16
C MET A 1 -4.41 17.13 0.45
N THR A 2 -5.27 18.04 0.90
CA THR A 2 -4.87 19.18 1.74
C THR A 2 -4.39 18.63 3.09
N CYS A 3 -3.17 18.96 3.50
CA CYS A 3 -2.67 18.57 4.81
C CYS A 3 -3.56 19.24 5.87
N ILE A 4 -4.18 18.52 6.79
CA ILE A 4 -5.02 19.10 7.87
C ILE A 4 -4.30 20.25 8.59
N GLN A 5 -2.96 20.17 8.71
CA GLN A 5 -2.11 21.24 9.24
C GLN A 5 -2.29 22.58 8.49
N SER A 6 -2.42 22.55 7.16
CA SER A 6 -2.58 23.73 6.32
C SER A 6 -3.92 24.45 6.50
N LEU A 7 -4.95 23.76 7.02
CA LEU A 7 -6.23 24.36 7.39
C LEU A 7 -6.12 25.21 8.67
N PHE A 8 -5.12 24.94 9.51
CA PHE A 8 -4.85 25.75 10.70
C PHE A 8 -4.01 26.99 10.41
N GLU A 9 -3.26 27.03 9.30
CA GLU A 9 -2.39 28.15 8.93
C GLU A 9 -3.16 29.37 8.43
N LYS A 10 -4.39 29.17 7.93
CA LYS A 10 -5.22 30.25 7.39
C LYS A 10 -6.01 31.02 8.45
N GLU A 11 -6.08 30.51 9.68
CA GLU A 11 -6.86 31.05 10.81
C GLU A 11 -8.31 31.48 10.47
N ASP A 12 -8.90 30.96 9.41
CA ASP A 12 -10.25 31.34 8.96
C ASP A 12 -11.31 30.50 9.71
N PRO A 13 -12.16 31.11 10.56
CA PRO A 13 -13.22 30.40 11.27
C PRO A 13 -14.23 29.72 10.34
N SER A 14 -14.37 30.20 9.11
CA SER A 14 -15.27 29.61 8.11
C SER A 14 -14.79 28.25 7.62
N GLU A 15 -13.50 27.91 7.76
CA GLU A 15 -12.92 26.61 7.37
C GLU A 15 -13.00 25.55 8.49
N LEU A 16 -13.53 25.87 9.68
CA LEU A 16 -13.63 24.92 10.82
C LEU A 16 -14.42 23.65 10.46
N HIS A 17 -15.43 23.76 9.59
CA HIS A 17 -16.20 22.61 9.10
C HIS A 17 -15.35 21.62 8.29
N LEU A 18 -14.36 22.09 7.51
CA LEU A 18 -13.45 21.23 6.75
C LEU A 18 -12.55 20.40 7.68
N ILE A 19 -12.14 21.00 8.81
CA ILE A 19 -11.39 20.30 9.86
C ILE A 19 -12.28 19.22 10.48
N HIS A 20 -13.55 19.52 10.75
CA HIS A 20 -14.50 18.55 11.29
C HIS A 20 -14.76 17.38 10.33
N ASP A 21 -14.89 17.64 9.03
CA ASP A 21 -15.09 16.60 8.02
C ASP A 21 -13.90 15.63 7.95
N GLN A 22 -12.68 16.17 7.91
CA GLN A 22 -11.45 15.38 7.95
C GLN A 22 -11.32 14.54 9.24
N MET A 23 -11.82 15.04 10.36
CA MET A 23 -11.84 14.29 11.62
C MET A 23 -12.88 13.18 11.65
N LEU A 24 -14.02 13.39 11.03
CA LEU A 24 -15.04 12.36 10.91
C LEU A 24 -14.52 11.20 10.05
N GLU A 25 -13.77 11.50 8.98
CA GLU A 25 -13.08 10.50 8.16
C GLU A 25 -12.06 9.71 8.99
N LEU A 26 -11.13 10.40 9.66
CA LEU A 26 -10.13 9.75 10.53
C LEU A 26 -10.79 8.90 11.64
N LYS A 27 -11.89 9.38 12.24
CA LYS A 27 -12.65 8.63 13.24
C LYS A 27 -13.23 7.34 12.66
N ARG A 28 -13.75 7.37 11.42
CA ARG A 28 -14.28 6.18 10.74
C ARG A 28 -13.17 5.17 10.51
N ASP A 29 -12.03 5.61 9.99
CA ASP A 29 -10.88 4.72 9.75
C ASP A 29 -10.38 4.06 11.03
N LEU A 30 -10.28 4.82 12.13
CA LEU A 30 -9.89 4.32 13.45
C LEU A 30 -10.90 3.32 14.03
N LEU A 31 -12.18 3.46 13.72
CA LEU A 31 -13.22 2.51 14.15
C LEU A 31 -13.16 1.20 13.36
N THR A 32 -12.72 1.24 12.10
CA THR A 32 -12.60 0.08 11.21
C THR A 32 -11.23 -0.61 11.27
N LEU A 33 -10.23 0.01 11.89
CA LEU A 33 -8.93 -0.61 12.17
C LEU A 33 -9.09 -1.76 13.19
N ASP A 34 -8.99 -3.01 12.71
CA ASP A 34 -9.22 -4.23 13.51
C ASP A 34 -7.94 -5.07 13.77
N ALA A 35 -8.03 -5.83 14.88
CA ALA A 35 -7.18 -6.87 15.47
C ALA A 35 -6.04 -6.50 16.45
N ASN A 36 -5.11 -5.58 16.15
CA ASN A 36 -3.88 -5.44 16.99
C ASN A 36 -3.72 -4.13 17.77
N MET A 37 -4.72 -3.25 17.76
CA MET A 37 -4.67 -2.01 18.53
C MET A 37 -5.20 -2.20 19.95
N SER A 38 -4.48 -1.64 20.94
CA SER A 38 -5.02 -1.48 22.29
C SER A 38 -6.32 -0.67 22.23
N VAL A 39 -7.41 -1.28 22.74
CA VAL A 39 -8.72 -0.63 22.87
C VAL A 39 -8.58 0.71 23.59
N THR A 40 -7.72 0.80 24.59
CA THR A 40 -7.45 2.03 25.35
C THR A 40 -6.83 3.12 24.48
N SER A 41 -5.85 2.79 23.64
CA SER A 41 -5.23 3.75 22.72
C SER A 41 -6.23 4.24 21.68
N ARG A 42 -7.03 3.34 21.10
CA ARG A 42 -8.07 3.68 20.12
C ARG A 42 -9.12 4.62 20.73
N THR A 43 -9.65 4.27 21.91
CA THR A 43 -10.65 5.09 22.60
C THR A 43 -10.10 6.46 22.96
N SER A 44 -8.84 6.56 23.41
CA SER A 44 -8.23 7.86 23.72
C SER A 44 -8.17 8.78 22.50
N VAL A 45 -7.80 8.27 21.32
CA VAL A 45 -7.75 9.08 20.10
C VAL A 45 -9.15 9.51 19.68
N ILE A 46 -10.13 8.60 19.71
CA ILE A 46 -11.53 8.91 19.39
C ILE A 46 -12.09 9.99 20.33
N CYS A 47 -11.77 9.94 21.63
CA CYS A 47 -12.16 10.97 22.58
C CYS A 47 -11.54 12.33 22.23
N ASN A 48 -10.25 12.38 21.88
CA ASN A 48 -9.59 13.62 21.47
C ASN A 48 -10.14 14.18 20.16
N ILE A 49 -10.50 13.31 19.20
CA ILE A 49 -11.21 13.70 17.98
C ILE A 49 -12.56 14.32 18.33
N HIS A 50 -13.34 13.68 19.21
CA HIS A 50 -14.65 14.20 19.62
C HIS A 50 -14.53 15.56 20.30
N LEU A 51 -13.56 15.72 21.21
CA LEU A 51 -13.26 17.02 21.82
C LEU A 51 -12.89 18.05 20.74
N MET A 52 -12.12 17.68 19.72
CA MET A 52 -11.80 18.65 18.67
C MET A 52 -13.03 19.10 17.88
N MET A 53 -13.98 18.20 17.62
CA MET A 53 -15.25 18.55 16.94
C MET A 53 -16.16 19.45 17.78
N THR A 54 -15.94 19.55 19.09
CA THR A 54 -16.66 20.49 19.97
C THR A 54 -15.86 21.76 20.27
N ALA A 55 -14.76 22.02 19.55
CA ALA A 55 -14.00 23.24 19.72
C ALA A 55 -14.78 24.44 19.15
N GLU A 56 -14.94 25.49 19.96
CA GLU A 56 -15.63 26.73 19.56
C GLU A 56 -14.70 27.71 18.83
N SER A 57 -13.40 27.39 18.74
CA SER A 57 -12.39 28.22 18.07
C SER A 57 -11.29 27.40 17.42
N THR A 58 -10.73 27.94 16.35
CA THR A 58 -9.59 27.38 15.60
C THR A 58 -8.36 27.16 16.50
N LYS A 59 -8.10 28.07 17.44
CA LYS A 59 -7.02 27.94 18.43
C LYS A 59 -7.17 26.70 19.32
N THR A 60 -8.37 26.50 19.87
CA THR A 60 -8.66 25.32 20.71
C THR A 60 -8.61 24.03 19.89
N ALA A 61 -9.07 24.09 18.63
CA ALA A 61 -8.96 22.97 17.71
C ALA A 61 -7.50 22.63 17.38
N LEU A 62 -6.62 23.62 17.19
CA LEU A 62 -5.20 23.42 16.89
C LEU A 62 -4.44 22.75 18.06
N GLU A 63 -4.69 23.19 19.30
CA GLU A 63 -4.10 22.56 20.48
C GLU A 63 -4.50 21.07 20.57
N ARG A 64 -5.78 20.76 20.32
CA ARG A 64 -6.30 19.38 20.30
C ARG A 64 -5.77 18.56 19.13
N TRP A 65 -5.62 19.17 17.96
CA TRP A 65 -5.03 18.54 16.77
C TRP A 65 -3.62 18.02 17.05
N SER A 66 -2.78 18.81 17.74
CA SER A 66 -1.42 18.39 18.09
C SER A 66 -1.40 17.07 18.87
N THR A 67 -2.35 16.90 19.80
CA THR A 67 -2.52 15.70 20.60
C THR A 67 -3.00 14.52 19.75
N VAL A 68 -4.04 14.73 18.93
CA VAL A 68 -4.55 13.69 18.00
C VAL A 68 -3.43 13.22 17.07
N ARG A 69 -2.72 14.16 16.44
CA ARG A 69 -1.61 13.89 15.52
C ARG A 69 -0.51 13.07 16.19
N GLN A 70 -0.08 13.45 17.39
CA GLN A 70 0.96 12.72 18.12
C GLN A 70 0.52 11.28 18.45
N GLN A 71 -0.72 11.10 18.88
CA GLN A 71 -1.25 9.77 19.22
C GLN A 71 -1.41 8.88 17.98
N VAL A 72 -1.93 9.43 16.87
CA VAL A 72 -2.04 8.73 15.58
C VAL A 72 -0.66 8.36 15.06
N GLN A 73 0.31 9.26 15.12
CA GLN A 73 1.69 8.96 14.74
C GLN A 73 2.25 7.79 15.55
N GLY A 74 2.09 7.81 16.88
CA GLY A 74 2.55 6.72 17.74
C GLY A 74 1.82 5.39 17.48
N ILE A 75 0.58 5.41 16.99
CA ILE A 75 -0.14 4.21 16.55
C ILE A 75 0.48 3.68 15.25
N THR A 76 0.63 4.54 14.25
CA THR A 76 1.22 4.22 12.96
C THR A 76 2.63 3.64 13.13
N ASP A 77 3.47 4.26 13.94
CA ASP A 77 4.84 3.79 14.21
C ASP A 77 4.85 2.38 14.80
N ARG A 78 3.93 2.08 15.73
CA ARG A 78 3.81 0.73 16.32
C ARG A 78 3.31 -0.30 15.30
N MET A 79 2.32 0.08 14.49
CA MET A 79 1.80 -0.77 13.43
C MET A 79 2.89 -1.12 12.42
N GLN A 80 3.66 -0.13 11.98
CA GLN A 80 4.80 -0.33 11.08
C GLN A 80 5.86 -1.24 11.71
N LYS A 81 6.25 -1.01 12.97
CA LYS A 81 7.25 -1.85 13.67
C LYS A 81 6.82 -3.30 13.81
N ASN A 82 5.52 -3.53 14.03
CA ASN A 82 4.97 -4.86 14.28
C ASN A 82 4.39 -5.52 13.03
N PHE A 83 4.35 -4.84 11.89
CA PHE A 83 3.84 -5.42 10.65
C PHE A 83 4.71 -6.63 10.26
N ARG A 84 4.06 -7.78 10.12
CA ARG A 84 4.69 -9.01 9.65
C ARG A 84 3.74 -9.65 8.65
N LEU A 85 4.31 -10.13 7.55
CA LEU A 85 3.56 -10.97 6.63
C LEU A 85 3.20 -12.29 7.33
N PRO A 86 2.04 -12.89 7.01
CA PRO A 86 1.71 -14.23 7.48
C PRO A 86 2.81 -15.25 7.12
N PRO A 87 3.17 -16.21 8.00
CA PRO A 87 4.28 -17.14 7.77
C PRO A 87 4.15 -18.02 6.51
N ASN A 88 2.92 -18.25 6.02
CA ASN A 88 2.60 -19.03 4.81
C ASN A 88 2.44 -18.16 3.56
N THR A 89 3.07 -16.97 3.54
CA THR A 89 3.07 -16.08 2.37
C THR A 89 4.03 -16.60 1.29
N HIS A 90 3.59 -16.58 0.03
CA HIS A 90 4.44 -16.75 -1.15
C HIS A 90 4.59 -15.42 -1.86
N GLY A 91 5.83 -15.06 -2.19
CA GLY A 91 6.14 -13.85 -2.93
C GLY A 91 6.16 -14.14 -4.43
N ILE A 92 5.34 -13.45 -5.20
CA ILE A 92 5.37 -13.49 -6.67
C ILE A 92 5.69 -12.08 -7.16
N ALA A 93 6.66 -11.92 -8.05
CA ALA A 93 6.92 -10.63 -8.67
C ALA A 93 7.28 -10.72 -10.14
N ILE A 94 7.13 -9.61 -10.84
CA ILE A 94 7.51 -9.45 -12.25
C ILE A 94 8.23 -8.13 -12.50
N ASP A 95 9.32 -8.21 -13.24
CA ASP A 95 10.10 -7.06 -13.71
C ASP A 95 10.97 -7.50 -14.92
N ASP A 96 10.99 -6.73 -16.01
CA ASP A 96 11.79 -7.03 -17.22
C ASP A 96 13.29 -6.82 -17.00
N SER A 97 13.67 -6.02 -16.00
CA SER A 97 15.06 -5.75 -15.66
C SER A 97 15.67 -6.81 -14.74
N LYS A 98 16.73 -7.47 -15.22
CA LYS A 98 17.50 -8.47 -14.45
C LYS A 98 18.00 -7.97 -13.10
N ILE A 99 18.41 -6.70 -13.02
CA ILE A 99 18.88 -6.11 -11.75
C ILE A 99 17.71 -5.93 -10.79
N GLN A 100 16.57 -5.45 -11.29
CA GLN A 100 15.39 -5.25 -10.47
C GLN A 100 14.79 -6.56 -9.96
N ARG A 101 14.75 -7.62 -10.79
CA ARG A 101 14.37 -8.97 -10.33
C ARG A 101 15.21 -9.45 -9.14
N LYS A 102 16.53 -9.22 -9.18
CA LYS A 102 17.43 -9.55 -8.05
C LYS A 102 17.13 -8.71 -6.81
N LEU A 103 16.85 -7.41 -6.97
CA LEU A 103 16.49 -6.52 -5.86
C LEU A 103 15.15 -6.92 -5.22
N LEU A 104 14.16 -7.28 -6.04
CA LEU A 104 12.86 -7.77 -5.59
C LEU A 104 12.98 -9.06 -4.77
N SER A 105 13.77 -10.02 -5.26
CA SER A 105 14.08 -11.24 -4.49
C SER A 105 14.65 -10.90 -3.12
N LYS A 106 15.61 -9.96 -3.05
CA LYS A 106 16.22 -9.55 -1.78
C LYS A 106 15.27 -8.80 -0.87
N LEU A 107 14.39 -7.97 -1.43
CA LEU A 107 13.34 -7.29 -0.69
C LEU A 107 12.37 -8.31 -0.05
N MET A 108 11.93 -9.31 -0.82
CA MET A 108 11.03 -10.36 -0.33
C MET A 108 11.68 -11.21 0.78
N GLU A 109 12.96 -11.54 0.63
CA GLU A 109 13.74 -12.18 1.71
C GLU A 109 13.78 -11.28 2.96
N PHE A 110 14.04 -9.98 2.80
CA PHE A 110 14.15 -9.02 3.91
C PHE A 110 12.84 -8.86 4.69
N ILE A 111 11.69 -8.86 4.01
CA ILE A 111 10.36 -8.77 4.66
C ILE A 111 9.86 -10.10 5.23
N GLY A 112 10.67 -11.16 5.17
CA GLY A 112 10.44 -12.42 5.87
C GLY A 112 9.91 -13.58 5.03
N ILE A 113 9.88 -13.46 3.69
CA ILE A 113 9.50 -14.57 2.81
C ILE A 113 10.75 -15.46 2.57
N THR A 114 10.63 -16.75 2.85
CA THR A 114 11.72 -17.70 2.62
C THR A 114 12.02 -17.84 1.13
N LYS A 115 13.30 -18.01 0.77
CA LYS A 115 13.75 -18.10 -0.63
C LYS A 115 12.99 -19.13 -1.48
N ASP A 116 12.61 -20.26 -0.90
CA ASP A 116 11.86 -21.33 -1.60
C ASP A 116 10.40 -20.94 -1.90
N ASN A 117 9.89 -19.89 -1.27
CA ASN A 117 8.55 -19.34 -1.47
C ASN A 117 8.59 -18.00 -2.23
N ILE A 118 9.60 -17.79 -3.07
CA ILE A 118 9.75 -16.59 -3.90
C ILE A 118 9.84 -17.01 -5.36
N THR A 119 8.96 -16.44 -6.19
CA THR A 119 8.93 -16.59 -7.64
C THR A 119 9.08 -15.21 -8.29
N ILE A 120 10.13 -15.00 -9.07
CA ILE A 120 10.35 -13.75 -9.80
C ILE A 120 10.41 -14.07 -11.30
N LEU A 121 9.52 -13.45 -12.07
CA LEU A 121 9.36 -13.62 -13.52
C LEU A 121 9.72 -12.34 -14.27
N GLY A 122 9.86 -12.43 -15.60
CA GLY A 122 10.15 -11.32 -16.49
C GLY A 122 11.50 -11.42 -17.23
N ASP A 123 12.12 -12.59 -17.31
CA ASP A 123 13.37 -12.77 -18.07
C ASP A 123 13.17 -12.73 -19.59
N GLY A 124 11.92 -12.77 -20.06
CA GLY A 124 11.59 -12.61 -21.47
C GLY A 124 10.10 -12.48 -21.74
N PRO A 125 9.72 -12.29 -23.02
CA PRO A 125 8.34 -12.03 -23.42
C PRO A 125 7.37 -13.14 -23.01
N SER A 126 7.79 -14.40 -23.07
CA SER A 126 6.95 -15.55 -22.68
C SER A 126 6.52 -15.48 -21.21
N GLU A 127 7.43 -15.14 -20.30
CA GLU A 127 7.14 -15.01 -18.87
C GLU A 127 6.22 -13.82 -18.60
N ILE A 128 6.42 -12.70 -19.31
CA ILE A 128 5.61 -11.50 -19.13
C ILE A 128 4.18 -11.74 -19.62
N LEU A 129 4.02 -12.33 -20.81
CA LEU A 129 2.72 -12.58 -21.42
C LEU A 129 1.91 -13.66 -20.69
N SER A 130 2.58 -14.66 -20.10
CA SER A 130 1.92 -15.74 -19.33
C SER A 130 1.77 -15.43 -17.84
N PHE A 131 2.21 -14.27 -17.38
CA PHE A 131 2.25 -13.94 -15.96
C PHE A 131 0.85 -13.96 -15.31
N GLU A 132 -0.15 -13.40 -15.98
CA GLU A 132 -1.53 -13.36 -15.48
C GLU A 132 -2.06 -14.78 -15.21
N ASP A 133 -1.85 -15.69 -16.16
CA ASP A 133 -2.28 -17.09 -16.05
C ASP A 133 -1.52 -17.82 -14.94
N HIS A 134 -0.20 -17.60 -14.86
CA HIS A 134 0.63 -18.19 -13.82
C HIS A 134 0.15 -17.84 -12.40
N VAL A 135 -0.17 -16.57 -12.15
CA VAL A 135 -0.65 -16.12 -10.83
C VAL A 135 -2.02 -16.71 -10.51
N VAL A 136 -2.94 -16.70 -11.46
CA VAL A 136 -4.29 -17.26 -11.27
C VAL A 136 -4.23 -18.76 -10.99
N GLU A 137 -3.45 -19.51 -11.77
CA GLU A 137 -3.25 -20.95 -11.56
C GLU A 137 -2.60 -21.23 -10.21
N TYR A 138 -1.58 -20.46 -9.82
CA TYR A 138 -0.94 -20.61 -8.51
C TYR A 138 -1.95 -20.41 -7.37
N MET A 139 -2.76 -19.36 -7.42
CA MET A 139 -3.76 -19.05 -6.39
C MET A 139 -4.83 -20.14 -6.25
N GLN A 140 -5.20 -20.77 -7.36
CA GLN A 140 -6.15 -21.89 -7.40
C GLN A 140 -5.55 -23.19 -6.85
N GLN A 141 -4.31 -23.50 -7.21
CA GLN A 141 -3.60 -24.71 -6.75
C GLN A 141 -3.19 -24.63 -5.28
N HIS A 142 -3.01 -23.41 -4.76
CA HIS A 142 -2.56 -23.15 -3.38
C HIS A 142 -3.59 -22.34 -2.57
N ALA A 143 -4.82 -22.87 -2.49
CA ALA A 143 -5.97 -22.23 -1.82
C ALA A 143 -5.80 -21.93 -0.31
N CYS A 144 -4.72 -22.40 0.33
CA CYS A 144 -4.43 -22.18 1.75
C CYS A 144 -3.21 -21.27 2.03
N ARG A 145 -2.60 -20.68 1.01
CA ARG A 145 -1.44 -19.76 1.16
C ARG A 145 -1.86 -18.30 1.05
N TYR A 146 -1.08 -17.39 1.64
CA TYR A 146 -1.20 -15.96 1.30
C TYR A 146 -0.24 -15.65 0.15
N VAL A 147 -0.55 -14.63 -0.65
CA VAL A 147 0.32 -14.19 -1.73
C VAL A 147 0.64 -12.70 -1.60
N LEU A 148 1.91 -12.36 -1.72
CA LEU A 148 2.36 -11.00 -1.99
C LEU A 148 2.75 -10.91 -3.46
N LEU A 149 1.99 -10.15 -4.25
CA LEU A 149 2.24 -9.90 -5.66
C LEU A 149 2.85 -8.51 -5.85
N ILE A 150 4.01 -8.41 -6.51
CA ILE A 150 4.63 -7.13 -6.87
C ILE A 150 4.87 -7.08 -8.37
N ALA A 151 4.21 -6.16 -9.08
CA ALA A 151 4.40 -6.00 -10.53
C ALA A 151 5.05 -4.67 -10.85
N ASP A 152 6.08 -4.67 -11.70
CA ASP A 152 6.60 -3.43 -12.26
C ASP A 152 5.56 -2.74 -13.16
N GLU A 153 5.46 -1.43 -13.08
CA GLU A 153 4.45 -0.68 -13.82
C GLU A 153 4.70 -0.67 -15.32
N GLN A 154 5.95 -0.60 -15.77
CA GLN A 154 6.29 -0.46 -17.19
C GLN A 154 7.18 -1.61 -17.63
N LEU A 155 6.55 -2.72 -18.01
CA LEU A 155 7.22 -3.93 -18.48
C LEU A 155 7.45 -3.83 -19.98
N ASP A 156 8.71 -3.67 -20.38
CA ASP A 156 9.07 -3.61 -21.80
C ASP A 156 9.30 -5.01 -22.38
N ILE A 157 8.64 -5.29 -23.50
CA ILE A 157 8.81 -6.51 -24.29
C ILE A 157 9.25 -6.17 -25.70
N VAL A 158 10.18 -6.96 -26.21
CA VAL A 158 10.56 -6.95 -27.62
C VAL A 158 9.84 -8.11 -28.29
N ASN A 159 8.90 -7.80 -29.19
CA ASN A 159 8.17 -8.83 -29.93
C ASN A 159 9.04 -9.44 -31.05
N GLU A 160 8.55 -10.51 -31.70
CA GLU A 160 9.26 -11.20 -32.79
C GLU A 160 9.55 -10.27 -33.99
N SER A 161 8.78 -9.19 -34.13
CA SER A 161 8.97 -8.15 -35.16
C SER A 161 9.98 -7.07 -34.75
N SER A 162 10.71 -7.26 -33.64
CA SER A 162 11.64 -6.28 -33.05
C SER A 162 10.99 -4.94 -32.68
N GLN A 163 9.68 -4.92 -32.45
CA GLN A 163 8.97 -3.75 -31.93
C GLN A 163 8.93 -3.82 -30.40
N HIS A 164 9.13 -2.68 -29.77
CA HIS A 164 8.97 -2.51 -28.33
C HIS A 164 7.49 -2.30 -28.03
N GLU A 165 6.93 -3.20 -27.23
CA GLU A 165 5.63 -3.05 -26.60
C GLU A 165 5.86 -2.84 -25.11
N SER A 166 5.00 -2.03 -24.48
CA SER A 166 5.05 -1.80 -23.04
C SER A 166 3.75 -2.30 -22.42
N ILE A 167 3.88 -3.15 -21.40
CA ILE A 167 2.76 -3.71 -20.64
C ILE A 167 2.68 -3.01 -19.29
N SER A 168 1.47 -2.58 -18.93
CA SER A 168 1.19 -1.95 -17.64
C SER A 168 1.01 -2.99 -16.53
N GLY A 169 1.84 -2.91 -15.48
CA GLY A 169 1.76 -3.77 -14.31
C GLY A 169 0.48 -3.58 -13.49
N SER A 170 0.01 -2.34 -13.32
CA SER A 170 -1.26 -2.05 -12.66
C SER A 170 -2.45 -2.70 -13.39
N HIS A 171 -2.50 -2.62 -14.72
CA HIS A 171 -3.53 -3.27 -15.51
C HIS A 171 -3.45 -4.81 -15.43
N MET A 172 -2.24 -5.36 -15.42
CA MET A 172 -2.01 -6.79 -15.21
C MET A 172 -2.55 -7.26 -13.85
N ILE A 173 -2.25 -6.53 -12.77
CA ILE A 173 -2.79 -6.81 -11.44
C ILE A 173 -4.32 -6.76 -11.44
N LYS A 174 -4.92 -5.74 -12.06
CA LYS A 174 -6.38 -5.59 -12.13
C LYS A 174 -7.04 -6.81 -12.76
N LYS A 175 -6.54 -7.27 -13.91
CA LYS A 175 -7.07 -8.47 -14.59
C LYS A 175 -6.91 -9.73 -13.75
N ILE A 176 -5.78 -9.90 -13.06
CA ILE A 176 -5.58 -11.06 -12.16
C ILE A 176 -6.66 -11.05 -11.07
N ARG A 177 -6.88 -9.91 -10.41
CA ARG A 177 -7.88 -9.77 -9.35
C ARG A 177 -9.30 -10.02 -9.86
N GLU A 178 -9.66 -9.49 -11.02
CA GLU A 178 -10.97 -9.70 -11.66
C GLU A 178 -11.23 -11.16 -12.07
N ARG A 179 -10.17 -11.94 -12.32
CA ARG A 179 -10.26 -13.38 -12.66
C ARG A 179 -10.35 -14.29 -11.44
N LEU A 180 -10.05 -13.80 -10.25
CA LEU A 180 -10.07 -14.58 -9.02
C LEU A 180 -11.44 -14.49 -8.33
N PRO A 181 -11.96 -15.59 -7.78
CA PRO A 181 -13.11 -15.51 -6.88
C PRO A 181 -12.71 -14.79 -5.58
N PRO A 182 -13.66 -14.13 -4.87
CA PRO A 182 -13.38 -13.29 -3.72
C PRO A 182 -12.53 -13.98 -2.63
N GLU A 183 -12.79 -15.26 -2.36
CA GLU A 183 -12.09 -16.01 -1.30
C GLU A 183 -10.60 -16.26 -1.61
N LEU A 184 -10.23 -16.27 -2.89
CA LEU A 184 -8.82 -16.34 -3.28
C LEU A 184 -8.22 -14.93 -3.32
N GLU A 185 -8.95 -13.94 -3.83
CA GLU A 185 -8.49 -12.55 -3.92
C GLU A 185 -8.18 -11.94 -2.54
N ASP A 186 -9.01 -12.21 -1.52
CA ASP A 186 -8.83 -11.76 -0.13
C ASP A 186 -7.52 -12.24 0.52
N ARG A 187 -6.87 -13.26 -0.06
CA ARG A 187 -5.58 -13.80 0.41
C ARG A 187 -4.38 -13.19 -0.29
N MET A 188 -4.60 -12.24 -1.19
CA MET A 188 -3.58 -11.63 -2.01
C MET A 188 -3.38 -10.15 -1.65
N LEU A 189 -2.15 -9.78 -1.35
CA LEU A 189 -1.72 -8.38 -1.28
C LEU A 189 -0.99 -8.04 -2.57
N THR A 190 -1.44 -7.01 -3.28
CA THR A 190 -0.89 -6.62 -4.59
C THR A 190 -0.29 -5.21 -4.54
N LEU A 191 0.92 -5.05 -5.05
CA LEU A 191 1.62 -3.77 -5.08
C LEU A 191 2.15 -3.47 -6.49
N VAL A 192 1.90 -2.26 -6.97
CA VAL A 192 2.54 -1.75 -8.19
C VAL A 192 3.90 -1.18 -7.82
N ARG A 193 4.95 -1.60 -8.53
CA ARG A 193 6.28 -1.04 -8.36
C ARG A 193 6.55 -0.03 -9.47
N SER A 194 6.93 1.20 -9.11
CA SER A 194 7.12 2.27 -10.10
C SER A 194 8.26 3.21 -9.72
N ALA A 195 8.91 3.77 -10.75
CA ALA A 195 9.82 4.91 -10.58
C ALA A 195 9.07 6.24 -10.50
N ASN A 196 7.82 6.28 -10.99
CA ASN A 196 6.98 7.45 -10.94
C ASN A 196 6.12 7.42 -9.67
N ASP A 197 6.16 8.49 -8.89
CA ASP A 197 5.49 8.66 -7.60
C ASP A 197 4.63 9.93 -7.57
N SER A 198 4.20 10.41 -8.74
CA SER A 198 3.22 11.51 -8.80
C SER A 198 1.90 11.08 -8.13
N ALA A 199 1.22 12.04 -7.50
CA ALA A 199 -0.05 11.76 -6.82
C ALA A 199 -1.14 11.21 -7.77
N VAL A 200 -1.08 11.59 -9.05
CA VAL A 200 -2.01 11.12 -10.09
C VAL A 200 -1.74 9.64 -10.40
N ASP A 201 -0.46 9.29 -10.59
CA ASP A 201 -0.07 7.92 -10.90
C ASP A 201 -0.32 6.98 -9.71
N ILE A 202 0.01 7.41 -8.50
CA ILE A 202 -0.28 6.64 -7.27
C ILE A 202 -1.79 6.38 -7.15
N SER A 203 -2.63 7.38 -7.43
CA SER A 203 -4.09 7.19 -7.40
C SER A 203 -4.53 6.13 -8.39
N ALA A 204 -4.03 6.18 -9.63
CA ALA A 204 -4.36 5.19 -10.66
C ALA A 204 -3.87 3.77 -10.29
N TYR A 205 -2.69 3.65 -9.66
CA TYR A 205 -2.19 2.36 -9.17
C TYR A 205 -3.10 1.78 -8.09
N CYS A 206 -3.54 2.60 -7.14
CA CYS A 206 -4.41 2.19 -6.02
C CYS A 206 -5.85 1.85 -6.46
N GLU A 207 -6.28 2.25 -7.66
CA GLU A 207 -7.54 1.77 -8.24
C GLU A 207 -7.43 0.31 -8.73
N CYS A 208 -6.22 -0.14 -9.07
CA CYS A 208 -5.98 -1.48 -9.61
C CYS A 208 -5.39 -2.44 -8.57
N ALA A 209 -4.55 -1.94 -7.68
CA ALA A 209 -3.80 -2.69 -6.68
C ALA A 209 -4.08 -2.20 -5.25
N HIS A 210 -3.60 -2.92 -4.25
CA HIS A 210 -3.75 -2.54 -2.84
C HIS A 210 -2.79 -1.43 -2.41
N GLY A 211 -1.77 -1.14 -3.21
CA GLY A 211 -0.83 -0.07 -2.96
C GLY A 211 0.29 0.00 -3.98
N PHE A 212 1.33 0.76 -3.65
CA PHE A 212 2.50 0.93 -4.50
C PHE A 212 3.81 0.81 -3.72
N LEU A 213 4.88 0.50 -4.44
CA LEU A 213 6.24 0.41 -3.94
C LEU A 213 7.18 1.22 -4.85
N SER A 214 7.83 2.24 -4.30
CA SER A 214 8.77 3.06 -5.08
C SER A 214 10.04 2.28 -5.44
N LYS A 215 10.58 2.52 -6.65
CA LYS A 215 11.94 2.08 -7.05
C LYS A 215 13.04 2.92 -6.38
N ALA A 216 12.69 4.01 -5.68
CA ALA A 216 13.67 4.88 -5.02
C ALA A 216 14.52 4.08 -4.01
N PRO A 217 15.83 4.40 -3.89
CA PRO A 217 16.68 3.74 -2.93
C PRO A 217 16.13 3.95 -1.52
N ILE A 218 16.00 2.86 -0.75
CA ILE A 218 15.71 2.93 0.67
C ILE A 218 16.88 3.68 1.31
N ARG A 219 16.65 4.94 1.70
CA ARG A 219 17.66 5.75 2.41
C ARG A 219 18.00 5.02 3.71
N ARG A 220 19.31 4.86 3.99
CA ARG A 220 19.81 4.14 5.17
C ARG A 220 19.19 4.64 6.49
N ASP A 221 18.80 5.91 6.53
CA ASP A 221 18.21 6.55 7.70
C ASP A 221 16.81 6.02 8.07
N ASN A 222 16.15 5.27 7.17
CA ASN A 222 14.82 4.71 7.38
C ASN A 222 14.82 3.21 7.69
N VAL A 223 16.00 2.59 7.80
CA VAL A 223 16.15 1.20 8.24
C VAL A 223 16.52 1.23 9.72
N GLN A 224 15.53 1.07 10.59
CA GLN A 224 15.76 0.83 12.03
C GLN A 224 16.11 -0.62 12.29
#